data_AF-A0A3M8BGN1-F1
#
_entry.id   AF-A0A3M8BGN1-F1
#
_cell.length_a   1.000
_cell.length_b   1.000
_cell.length_c   1.000
_cell.angle_alpha   90.00
_cell.angle_beta   90.00
_cell.angle_gamma   90.00
#
_symmetry.space_group_name_H-M   'P 1'
#
loop_
_entity.id
_entity.type
_entity.pdbx_description
1 polymer ?
#
loop_
_entity_poly.entity_id
_entity_poly.type
_entity_poly.pdbx_seq_one_letter_code
_entity_poly.pdbx_strand_id
1 'polypeptide(L)'
;MKLIQIVKSTTLVKVVRGDKERKEAYEFSNYKNELTLSDYRLKNMRFVRLQEDLQESYQKTISAIARYLRRTVLLKHKSCIKRYFKENEREKKCPYAFAYLHWRYFIQGFASIRHVDEALPGMGVRKLDSKYIEFPSWQDDEYLRNLFSEVERRFEDITTETRASMKWIFNRVIAHIVSNRFWGWLQEAPTLMENYLSLGLPPRIIIVRSSSSDNFQLIRTTERE
;
A
#
# COMPACT_ATOMS: atom_id res chain seq x y z
N MET A 1 -1.74 -17.03 -21.89
CA MET A 1 -1.97 -16.79 -20.45
C MET A 1 -1.29 -17.89 -19.64
N LYS A 2 -0.31 -17.57 -18.76
CA LYS A 2 0.25 -18.57 -17.83
C LYS A 2 -0.63 -18.60 -16.57
N LEU A 3 -1.17 -19.78 -16.27
CA LEU A 3 -1.92 -20.06 -15.04
C LEU A 3 -1.03 -19.76 -13.82
N ILE A 4 -1.51 -18.87 -12.95
CA ILE A 4 -0.89 -18.58 -11.66
C ILE A 4 -1.00 -19.86 -10.83
N GLN A 5 0.13 -20.48 -10.50
CA GLN A 5 0.15 -21.58 -9.54
C GLN A 5 -0.40 -21.07 -8.21
N ILE A 6 -1.56 -21.59 -7.80
CA ILE A 6 -2.13 -21.35 -6.48
C ILE A 6 -1.20 -22.02 -5.47
N VAL A 7 -0.35 -21.23 -4.82
CA VAL A 7 0.52 -21.70 -3.74
C VAL A 7 -0.38 -22.11 -2.57
N LYS A 8 -0.58 -23.42 -2.39
CA LYS A 8 -1.32 -24.02 -1.27
C LYS A 8 -0.71 -23.51 0.05
N SER A 9 -1.53 -22.94 0.93
CA SER A 9 -1.06 -22.54 2.25
C SER A 9 -0.81 -23.78 3.11
N THR A 10 0.28 -23.77 3.87
CA THR A 10 0.55 -24.82 4.85
C THR A 10 -0.31 -24.59 6.07
N THR A 11 -0.95 -25.64 6.60
CA THR A 11 -1.76 -25.61 7.83
C THR A 11 -1.01 -25.05 9.04
N LEU A 12 0.33 -25.12 9.02
CA LEU A 12 1.23 -24.65 10.07
C LEU A 12 1.32 -23.11 10.18
N VAL A 13 0.95 -22.33 9.16
CA VAL A 13 1.02 -20.85 9.24
C VAL A 13 0.15 -20.31 10.38
N LYS A 14 -0.94 -21.00 10.71
CA LYS A 14 -1.84 -20.66 11.83
C LYS A 14 -1.23 -20.88 13.22
N VAL A 15 -0.13 -21.62 13.33
CA VAL A 15 0.48 -22.02 14.61
C VAL A 15 1.82 -21.30 14.85
N VAL A 16 2.42 -20.73 13.79
CA VAL A 16 3.68 -20.01 13.89
C VAL A 16 3.43 -18.60 14.43
N ARG A 17 3.40 -18.47 15.76
CA ARG A 17 3.63 -17.19 16.44
C ARG A 17 5.13 -16.94 16.51
N GLY A 18 5.59 -15.84 15.92
CA GLY A 18 6.97 -15.40 16.04
C GLY A 18 7.30 -14.96 17.48
N ASP A 19 8.58 -14.93 17.83
CA ASP A 19 9.01 -14.63 19.21
C ASP A 19 8.54 -13.26 19.72
N LYS A 20 8.44 -12.26 18.83
CA LYS A 20 7.85 -10.95 19.11
C LYS A 20 6.38 -11.06 19.53
N GLU A 21 5.59 -11.84 18.79
CA GLU A 21 4.15 -12.04 19.09
C GLU A 21 3.96 -12.81 20.40
N ARG A 22 4.87 -13.76 20.72
CA ARG A 22 4.86 -14.49 22.00
C ARG A 22 5.19 -13.58 23.18
N LYS A 23 6.22 -12.74 23.04
CA LYS A 23 6.63 -11.77 24.07
C LYS A 23 5.53 -10.75 24.37
N GLU A 24 4.92 -10.19 23.32
CA GLU A 24 3.81 -9.24 23.49
C GLU A 24 2.57 -9.91 24.10
N ALA A 25 2.27 -11.16 23.73
CA ALA A 25 1.17 -11.91 24.36
C ALA A 25 1.39 -12.07 25.88
N TYR A 26 2.64 -12.32 26.29
CA TYR A 26 3.02 -12.36 27.70
C TYR A 26 2.88 -11.00 28.38
N GLU A 27 3.38 -9.92 27.75
CA GLU A 27 3.24 -8.55 28.25
C GLU A 27 1.75 -8.19 28.45
N PHE A 28 0.90 -8.47 27.47
CA PHE A 28 -0.54 -8.21 27.56
C PHE A 28 -1.25 -9.05 28.63
N SER A 29 -0.79 -10.27 28.92
CA SER A 29 -1.32 -11.05 30.05
C SER A 29 -0.94 -10.44 31.40
N ASN A 30 0.28 -9.92 31.54
CA ASN A 30 0.71 -9.26 32.77
C ASN A 30 -0.03 -7.93 32.97
N TYR A 31 -0.22 -7.14 31.91
CA TYR A 31 -1.02 -5.90 31.96
C TYR A 31 -2.45 -6.12 32.44
N LYS A 32 -3.08 -7.23 32.06
CA LYS A 32 -4.43 -7.59 32.52
C LYS A 32 -4.46 -7.90 34.03
N ASN A 33 -3.41 -8.54 34.53
CA ASN A 33 -3.31 -8.97 35.93
C ASN A 33 -2.89 -7.84 36.87
N GLU A 34 -2.02 -6.92 36.44
CA GLU A 34 -1.41 -5.90 37.30
C GLU A 34 -2.14 -4.55 37.31
N LEU A 35 -2.77 -4.14 36.20
CA LEU A 35 -3.21 -2.75 36.00
C LEU A 35 -4.73 -2.54 35.97
N THR A 36 -5.57 -3.58 36.19
CA THR A 36 -7.04 -3.50 36.06
C THR A 36 -7.48 -2.78 34.77
N LEU A 37 -6.72 -2.94 33.68
CA LEU A 37 -7.09 -2.36 32.40
C LEU A 37 -8.40 -2.99 31.94
N SER A 38 -9.36 -2.16 31.55
CA SER A 38 -10.60 -2.68 30.97
C SER A 38 -10.27 -3.52 29.73
N ASP A 39 -11.00 -4.62 29.53
CA ASP A 39 -10.81 -5.49 28.36
C ASP A 39 -10.90 -4.69 27.05
N TYR A 40 -11.69 -3.62 27.02
CA TYR A 40 -11.76 -2.66 25.93
C TYR A 40 -10.41 -1.98 25.62
N ARG A 41 -9.71 -1.46 26.64
CA ARG A 41 -8.39 -0.83 26.45
C ARG A 41 -7.35 -1.83 25.95
N LEU A 42 -7.38 -3.05 26.50
CA LEU A 42 -6.47 -4.12 26.09
C LEU A 42 -6.70 -4.51 24.62
N LYS A 43 -7.96 -4.67 24.22
CA LYS A 43 -8.34 -4.96 22.83
C LYS A 43 -7.87 -3.86 21.87
N ASN A 44 -8.08 -2.59 22.22
CA ASN A 44 -7.62 -1.46 21.40
C ASN A 44 -6.09 -1.44 21.24
N MET A 45 -5.32 -1.70 22.31
CA MET A 45 -3.87 -1.77 22.20
C MET A 45 -3.42 -2.90 21.27
N ARG A 46 -4.04 -4.08 21.37
CA ARG A 46 -3.74 -5.20 20.47
C ARG A 46 -4.10 -4.88 19.01
N PHE A 47 -5.21 -4.19 18.79
CA PHE A 47 -5.63 -3.76 17.46
C PHE A 47 -4.64 -2.78 16.83
N VAL A 48 -4.19 -1.76 17.58
CA VAL A 48 -3.17 -0.82 17.11
C VAL A 48 -1.88 -1.56 16.74
N ARG A 49 -1.43 -2.52 17.56
CA ARG A 49 -0.25 -3.35 17.23
C ARG A 49 -0.43 -4.18 15.97
N LEU A 50 -1.61 -4.79 15.80
CA LEU A 50 -1.95 -5.53 14.59
C LEU A 50 -1.86 -4.62 13.34
N GLN A 51 -2.42 -3.41 13.44
CA GLN A 51 -2.40 -2.44 12.35
C GLN A 51 -0.98 -1.96 12.00
N GLU A 52 -0.14 -1.70 13.01
CA GLU A 52 1.28 -1.36 12.83
C GLU A 52 2.04 -2.48 12.09
N ASP A 53 1.90 -3.73 12.57
CA ASP A 53 2.58 -4.89 11.98
C ASP A 53 2.13 -5.13 10.52
N LEU A 54 0.83 -4.96 10.24
CA LEU A 54 0.28 -5.10 8.88
C LEU A 54 0.79 -4.00 7.95
N GLN A 55 0.80 -2.75 8.41
CA GLN A 55 1.28 -1.61 7.62
C GLN A 55 2.77 -1.73 7.28
N GLU A 56 3.60 -2.07 8.26
CA GLU A 56 5.02 -2.33 8.01
C GLU A 56 5.21 -3.44 6.96
N SER A 57 4.42 -4.51 7.08
CA SER A 57 4.43 -5.65 6.16
C SER A 57 4.00 -5.25 4.73
N TYR A 58 2.97 -4.43 4.59
CA TYR A 58 2.51 -3.92 3.29
C TYR A 58 3.56 -3.05 2.62
N GLN A 59 4.19 -2.13 3.36
CA GLN A 59 5.24 -1.27 2.84
C GLN A 59 6.46 -2.06 2.35
N LYS A 60 6.85 -3.11 3.09
CA LYS A 60 7.90 -4.05 2.66
C LYS A 60 7.53 -4.78 1.38
N THR A 61 6.28 -5.25 1.27
CA THR A 61 5.76 -5.94 0.08
C THR A 61 5.78 -5.03 -1.14
N ILE A 62 5.24 -3.81 -1.03
CA ILE A 62 5.22 -2.82 -2.11
C ILE A 62 6.65 -2.46 -2.54
N SER A 63 7.54 -2.24 -1.58
CA SER A 63 8.95 -1.93 -1.85
C SER A 63 9.68 -3.08 -2.56
N ALA A 64 9.36 -4.33 -2.22
CA ALA A 64 9.89 -5.51 -2.90
C ALA A 64 9.41 -5.57 -4.37
N ILE A 65 8.13 -5.30 -4.62
CA ILE A 65 7.57 -5.23 -5.98
C ILE A 65 8.22 -4.10 -6.78
N ALA A 66 8.33 -2.89 -6.21
CA ALA A 66 9.00 -1.77 -6.86
C ALA A 66 10.44 -2.10 -7.25
N ARG A 67 11.19 -2.79 -6.36
CA ARG A 67 12.54 -3.27 -6.66
C ARG A 67 12.56 -4.31 -7.77
N TYR A 68 11.61 -5.25 -7.78
CA TYR A 68 11.48 -6.23 -8.84
C TYR A 68 11.20 -5.57 -10.20
N LEU A 69 10.26 -4.63 -10.26
CA LEU A 69 9.95 -3.88 -11.48
C LEU A 69 11.16 -3.10 -12.00
N ARG A 70 11.92 -2.46 -11.10
CA ARG A 70 13.19 -1.76 -11.43
C ARG A 70 14.26 -2.67 -12.02
N ARG A 71 14.28 -3.95 -11.65
CA ARG A 71 15.26 -4.94 -12.12
C ARG A 71 14.81 -5.68 -13.37
N THR A 72 13.51 -5.65 -13.68
CA THR A 72 12.92 -6.37 -14.81
C THR A 72 12.39 -5.39 -15.86
N VAL A 73 11.12 -5.01 -15.77
CA VAL A 73 10.38 -4.19 -16.75
C VAL A 73 11.05 -2.83 -16.98
N LEU A 74 11.58 -2.22 -15.92
CA LEU A 74 12.11 -0.85 -15.94
C LEU A 74 13.64 -0.80 -16.03
N LEU A 75 14.31 -1.93 -16.30
CA LEU A 75 15.77 -2.01 -16.29
C LEU A 75 16.40 -0.98 -17.24
N LYS A 76 15.84 -0.83 -18.44
CA LYS A 76 16.29 0.10 -19.49
C LYS A 76 15.82 1.55 -19.25
N HIS A 77 14.92 1.77 -18.30
CA HIS A 77 14.27 3.06 -18.04
C HIS A 77 14.73 3.72 -16.73
N LYS A 78 15.75 3.16 -16.06
CA LYS A 78 16.29 3.71 -14.81
C LYS A 78 16.79 5.14 -14.95
N SER A 79 17.45 5.47 -16.06
CA SER A 79 17.92 6.82 -16.36
C SER A 79 16.74 7.77 -16.56
N CYS A 80 15.69 7.34 -17.27
CA CYS A 80 14.47 8.12 -17.48
C CYS A 80 13.79 8.46 -16.16
N ILE A 81 13.68 7.51 -15.22
CA ILE A 81 13.10 7.74 -13.89
C ILE A 81 13.90 8.82 -13.13
N LYS A 82 15.23 8.73 -13.12
CA LYS A 82 16.12 9.68 -12.41
C LYS A 82 16.07 11.10 -13.00
N ARG A 83 15.84 11.23 -14.30
CA ARG A 83 15.83 12.51 -15.02
C ARG A 83 14.43 13.10 -15.20
N TYR A 84 13.40 12.34 -14.83
CA TYR A 84 12.00 12.65 -15.13
C TYR A 84 11.62 14.10 -14.77
N PHE A 85 12.01 14.56 -13.58
CA PHE A 85 11.76 15.93 -13.08
C PHE A 85 12.88 16.94 -13.36
N LYS A 86 13.98 16.53 -13.98
CA LYS A 86 15.12 17.41 -14.34
C LYS A 86 15.02 17.97 -15.76
N GLU A 87 14.44 17.19 -16.66
CA GLU A 87 14.20 17.58 -18.06
C GLU A 87 13.04 18.58 -18.16
N ASN A 88 12.99 19.36 -19.25
CA ASN A 88 11.93 20.34 -19.50
C ASN A 88 10.53 19.70 -19.39
N GLU A 89 9.61 20.34 -18.68
CA GLU A 89 8.24 19.83 -18.49
C GLU A 89 7.45 19.74 -19.80
N ARG A 90 7.87 20.49 -20.83
CA ARG A 90 7.25 20.50 -22.16
C ARG A 90 7.78 19.43 -23.12
N GLU A 91 8.81 18.68 -22.72
CA GLU A 91 9.37 17.62 -23.55
C GLU A 91 8.63 16.30 -23.35
N LYS A 92 8.56 15.48 -24.41
CA LYS A 92 7.98 14.15 -24.35
C LYS A 92 8.78 13.27 -23.38
N LYS A 93 8.18 12.99 -22.22
CA LYS A 93 8.79 12.13 -21.19
C LYS A 93 8.77 10.66 -21.62
N CYS A 94 9.42 9.80 -20.85
CA CYS A 94 9.32 8.35 -21.02
C CYS A 94 8.05 7.79 -20.34
N PRO A 95 7.17 7.04 -21.06
CA PRO A 95 5.97 6.43 -20.49
C PRO A 95 6.23 5.46 -19.35
N TYR A 96 7.32 4.68 -19.41
CA TYR A 96 7.70 3.77 -18.35
C TYR A 96 8.10 4.50 -17.06
N ALA A 97 8.78 5.64 -17.19
CA ALA A 97 9.15 6.47 -16.05
C ALA A 97 7.92 7.14 -15.44
N PHE A 98 7.03 7.68 -16.27
CA PHE A 98 5.73 8.23 -15.85
C PHE A 98 4.94 7.18 -15.06
N ALA A 99 4.68 6.01 -15.65
CA ALA A 99 3.90 4.94 -15.04
C ALA A 99 4.45 4.55 -13.67
N TYR A 100 5.77 4.34 -13.57
CA TYR A 100 6.40 3.95 -12.32
C TYR A 100 6.28 5.02 -11.23
N LEU A 101 6.57 6.28 -11.55
CA LEU A 101 6.56 7.36 -10.56
C LEU A 101 5.15 7.61 -10.04
N HIS A 102 4.17 7.68 -10.94
CA HIS A 102 2.77 7.88 -10.57
C HIS A 102 2.21 6.69 -9.79
N TRP A 103 2.39 5.47 -10.29
CA TRP A 103 1.96 4.26 -9.57
C TRP A 103 2.49 4.23 -8.14
N ARG A 104 3.79 4.48 -7.95
CA ARG A 104 4.41 4.42 -6.63
C ARG A 104 3.99 5.58 -5.72
N TYR A 105 3.79 6.78 -6.28
CA TYR A 105 3.19 7.92 -5.59
C TYR A 105 1.80 7.57 -5.04
N PHE A 106 0.90 7.07 -5.89
CA PHE A 106 -0.48 6.76 -5.51
C PHE A 106 -0.59 5.59 -4.54
N ILE A 107 0.22 4.54 -4.69
CA ILE A 107 0.16 3.34 -3.85
C ILE A 107 0.79 3.53 -2.47
N GLN A 108 1.81 4.37 -2.34
CA GLN A 108 2.50 4.58 -1.04
C GLN A 108 2.15 5.91 -0.38
N GLY A 109 1.38 6.78 -1.04
CA GLY A 109 0.92 8.05 -0.46
C GLY A 109 2.07 9.02 -0.17
N PHE A 110 3.08 9.08 -1.04
CA PHE A 110 4.17 10.04 -0.89
C PHE A 110 3.62 11.48 -0.89
N ALA A 111 4.21 12.38 -0.10
CA ALA A 111 3.79 13.79 -0.06
C ALA A 111 3.97 14.50 -1.41
N SER A 112 4.96 14.07 -2.19
CA SER A 112 5.20 14.56 -3.55
C SER A 112 5.66 13.43 -4.42
N ILE A 113 5.27 13.45 -5.70
CA ILE A 113 5.75 12.49 -6.70
C ILE A 113 7.28 12.57 -6.89
N ARG A 114 7.89 13.73 -6.59
CA ARG A 114 9.35 13.91 -6.63
C ARG A 114 10.06 13.06 -5.58
N HIS A 115 9.43 12.83 -4.44
CA HIS A 115 10.00 12.05 -3.34
C HIS A 115 9.97 10.53 -3.59
N VAL A 116 9.32 10.06 -4.66
CA VAL A 116 9.17 8.62 -4.97
C VAL A 116 10.51 7.91 -5.20
N ASP A 117 11.50 8.61 -5.76
CA ASP A 117 12.85 8.07 -5.98
C ASP A 117 13.87 8.60 -4.97
N GLU A 118 13.47 9.54 -4.12
CA GLU A 118 14.33 10.05 -3.06
C GLU A 118 14.31 9.04 -1.90
N ALA A 119 15.50 8.66 -1.44
CA ALA A 119 15.67 7.71 -0.34
C ALA A 119 15.37 8.36 1.01
N LEU A 120 14.34 9.20 1.10
CA LEU A 120 13.97 9.91 2.32
C LEU A 120 13.13 8.97 3.21
N PRO A 121 13.69 8.48 4.33
CA PRO A 121 12.94 7.65 5.25
C PRO A 121 11.86 8.52 5.92
N GLY A 122 10.63 8.02 6.02
CA GLY A 122 9.60 8.60 6.90
C GLY A 122 8.66 9.64 6.29
N MET A 123 8.85 10.07 5.04
CA MET A 123 7.89 10.97 4.36
C MET A 123 6.69 10.19 3.80
N GLY A 124 5.75 9.80 4.67
CA GLY A 124 4.51 9.16 4.25
C GLY A 124 3.84 8.28 5.29
N VAL A 125 4.38 8.16 6.51
CA VAL A 125 3.69 7.41 7.56
C VAL A 125 2.53 8.27 8.07
N ARG A 126 1.38 8.12 7.42
CA ARG A 126 0.10 8.63 7.93
C ARG A 126 -0.06 8.12 9.36
N LYS A 127 -0.44 9.00 10.30
CA LYS A 127 -0.83 8.56 11.64
C LYS A 127 -2.00 7.59 11.49
N LEU A 128 -1.79 6.35 11.94
CA LEU A 128 -2.78 5.30 11.89
C LEU A 128 -3.98 5.70 12.75
N ASP A 129 -5.17 5.73 12.16
CA ASP A 129 -6.40 5.82 12.93
C ASP A 129 -6.58 4.53 13.72
N SER A 130 -6.65 4.64 15.05
CA SER A 130 -6.87 3.52 15.96
C SER A 130 -8.23 2.84 15.80
N LYS A 131 -9.19 3.45 15.10
CA LYS A 131 -10.57 2.93 15.00
C LYS A 131 -10.77 1.93 13.88
N TYR A 132 -9.97 2.00 12.81
CA TYR A 132 -10.17 1.19 11.63
C TYR A 132 -8.85 0.77 11.01
N ILE A 133 -8.81 -0.43 10.44
CA ILE A 133 -7.65 -0.89 9.68
C ILE A 133 -7.42 0.07 8.49
N GLU A 134 -6.19 0.50 8.29
CA GLU A 134 -5.81 1.29 7.12
C GLU A 134 -5.11 0.39 6.10
N PHE A 135 -5.30 0.68 4.81
CA PHE A 135 -4.60 0.02 3.71
C PHE A 135 -3.79 1.03 2.88
N PRO A 136 -2.73 0.59 2.18
CA PRO A 136 -1.82 1.49 1.48
C PRO A 136 -2.44 2.20 0.27
N SER A 137 -3.39 1.55 -0.42
CA SER A 137 -4.04 2.12 -1.61
C SER A 137 -5.41 2.68 -1.25
N TRP A 138 -5.56 4.00 -1.29
CA TRP A 138 -6.88 4.65 -1.07
C TRP A 138 -7.92 4.24 -2.12
N GLN A 139 -7.49 3.90 -3.34
CA GLN A 139 -8.37 3.45 -4.42
C GLN A 139 -8.96 2.06 -4.18
N ASP A 140 -8.28 1.25 -3.35
CA ASP A 140 -8.67 -0.12 -3.05
C ASP A 140 -9.07 -0.27 -1.56
N ASP A 141 -9.12 0.83 -0.81
CA ASP A 141 -9.30 0.85 0.65
C ASP A 141 -10.67 0.29 1.04
N GLU A 142 -11.74 0.65 0.33
CA GLU A 142 -13.08 0.11 0.59
C GLU A 142 -13.14 -1.40 0.39
N TYR A 143 -12.63 -1.91 -0.74
CA TYR A 143 -12.57 -3.35 -1.01
C TYR A 143 -11.75 -4.09 0.05
N LEU A 144 -10.59 -3.56 0.43
CA LEU A 144 -9.71 -4.17 1.41
C LEU A 144 -10.29 -4.12 2.83
N ARG A 145 -10.99 -3.05 3.21
CA ARG A 145 -11.75 -2.96 4.46
C ARG A 145 -12.88 -3.98 4.48
N ASN A 146 -13.64 -4.11 3.40
CA ASN A 146 -14.71 -5.11 3.31
C ASN A 146 -14.14 -6.53 3.42
N LEU A 147 -13.02 -6.81 2.75
CA LEU A 147 -12.32 -8.09 2.89
C LEU A 147 -11.84 -8.32 4.33
N PHE A 148 -11.30 -7.29 5.00
CA PHE A 148 -10.90 -7.39 6.40
C PHE A 148 -12.08 -7.67 7.31
N SER A 149 -13.20 -6.95 7.16
CA SER A 149 -14.41 -7.19 7.94
C SER A 149 -14.92 -8.62 7.75
N GLU A 150 -14.91 -9.16 6.53
CA GLU A 150 -15.32 -10.54 6.28
C GLU A 150 -14.37 -11.58 6.88
N VAL A 151 -13.07 -11.28 6.92
CA VAL A 151 -12.09 -12.10 7.64
C VAL A 151 -12.31 -12.00 9.16
N GLU A 152 -12.49 -10.79 9.69
CA GLU A 152 -12.73 -10.51 11.11
C GLU A 152 -13.94 -11.27 11.64
N ARG A 153 -15.04 -11.28 10.89
CA ARG A 153 -16.28 -11.99 11.24
C ARG A 153 -16.12 -13.51 11.42
N ARG A 154 -15.01 -14.10 10.95
CA ARG A 154 -14.73 -15.53 11.13
C ARG A 154 -14.06 -15.85 12.47
N PHE A 155 -13.69 -14.83 13.25
CA PHE A 155 -12.97 -14.97 14.51
C PHE A 155 -13.74 -14.31 15.65
N GLU A 156 -13.64 -14.88 16.85
CA GLU A 156 -14.20 -14.28 18.07
C GLU A 156 -13.43 -13.01 18.46
N ASP A 157 -12.10 -13.03 18.34
CA ASP A 157 -11.23 -11.86 18.47
C ASP A 157 -10.07 -11.94 17.47
N ILE A 158 -10.17 -11.17 16.38
CA ILE A 158 -9.13 -11.10 15.34
C ILE A 158 -7.76 -10.65 15.88
N THR A 159 -7.72 -9.95 17.03
CA THR A 159 -6.48 -9.50 17.64
C THR A 159 -5.72 -10.63 18.36
N THR A 160 -6.37 -11.78 18.56
CA THR A 160 -5.76 -12.98 19.18
C THR A 160 -5.28 -14.01 18.15
N GLU A 161 -5.70 -13.86 16.89
CA GLU A 161 -5.25 -14.66 15.78
C GLU A 161 -3.76 -14.45 15.47
N THR A 162 -3.16 -15.40 14.76
CA THR A 162 -1.77 -15.25 14.34
C THR A 162 -1.64 -14.09 13.37
N ARG A 163 -0.94 -13.02 13.79
CA ARG A 163 -0.67 -11.87 12.91
C ARG A 163 0.11 -12.32 11.68
N ALA A 164 0.90 -13.39 11.80
CA ALA A 164 1.53 -14.09 10.67
C ALA A 164 0.53 -14.48 9.57
N SER A 165 -0.63 -15.05 9.93
CA SER A 165 -1.68 -15.40 8.96
C SER A 165 -2.28 -14.16 8.31
N MET A 166 -2.59 -13.13 9.09
CA MET A 166 -3.12 -11.87 8.57
C MET A 166 -2.13 -11.20 7.61
N LYS A 167 -0.86 -11.08 7.99
CA LYS A 167 0.22 -10.60 7.13
C LYS A 167 0.29 -11.42 5.84
N TRP A 168 0.23 -12.75 5.93
CA TRP A 168 0.30 -13.62 4.75
C TRP A 168 -0.87 -13.43 3.79
N ILE A 169 -2.11 -13.40 4.29
CA ILE A 169 -3.33 -13.23 3.48
C ILE A 169 -3.28 -11.87 2.78
N PHE A 170 -3.14 -10.79 3.56
CA PHE A 170 -3.25 -9.44 3.02
C PHE A 170 -2.04 -9.05 2.16
N ASN A 171 -0.82 -9.47 2.49
CA ASN A 171 0.32 -9.23 1.60
C ASN A 171 0.11 -9.84 0.21
N ARG A 172 -0.51 -11.02 0.11
CA ARG A 172 -0.82 -11.64 -1.19
C ARG A 172 -1.81 -10.80 -1.98
N VAL A 173 -2.90 -10.40 -1.34
CA VAL A 173 -3.94 -9.57 -1.98
C VAL A 173 -3.33 -8.23 -2.43
N ILE A 174 -2.59 -7.55 -1.54
CA ILE A 174 -1.88 -6.31 -1.85
C ILE A 174 -0.90 -6.52 -3.00
N ALA A 175 -0.12 -7.61 -3.01
CA ALA A 175 0.83 -7.87 -4.09
C ALA A 175 0.14 -7.98 -5.46
N HIS A 176 -1.01 -8.65 -5.53
CA HIS A 176 -1.80 -8.75 -6.76
C HIS A 176 -2.36 -7.39 -7.20
N ILE A 177 -3.02 -6.66 -6.28
CA ILE A 177 -3.60 -5.34 -6.56
C ILE A 177 -2.52 -4.37 -7.04
N VAL A 178 -1.44 -4.24 -6.27
CA VAL A 178 -0.35 -3.29 -6.53
C VAL A 178 0.34 -3.59 -7.85
N SER A 179 0.55 -4.88 -8.16
CA SER A 179 1.13 -5.28 -9.45
C SER A 179 0.18 -4.96 -10.61
N ASN A 180 -1.11 -5.26 -10.47
CA ASN A 180 -2.11 -4.98 -11.49
C ASN A 180 -2.24 -3.47 -11.76
N ARG A 181 -2.23 -2.65 -10.70
CA ARG A 181 -2.25 -1.19 -10.80
C ARG A 181 -1.05 -0.67 -11.58
N PHE A 182 0.15 -1.21 -11.38
CA PHE A 182 1.33 -0.82 -12.17
C PHE A 182 1.12 -1.05 -13.67
N TRP A 183 0.59 -2.21 -14.04
CA TRP A 183 0.32 -2.52 -15.45
C TRP A 183 -0.75 -1.61 -16.05
N GLY A 184 -1.80 -1.29 -15.29
CA GLY A 184 -2.79 -0.29 -15.69
C GLY A 184 -2.14 1.09 -15.94
N TRP A 185 -1.31 1.57 -15.01
CA TRP A 185 -0.55 2.81 -15.21
C TRP A 185 0.35 2.77 -16.45
N LEU A 186 0.99 1.63 -16.73
CA LEU A 186 1.87 1.48 -17.88
C LEU A 186 1.10 1.49 -19.21
N GLN A 187 -0.08 0.86 -19.24
CA GLN A 187 -0.96 0.84 -20.41
C GLN A 187 -1.48 2.24 -20.75
N GLU A 188 -1.90 3.00 -19.73
CA GLU A 188 -2.47 4.34 -19.92
C GLU A 188 -1.41 5.44 -20.12
N ALA A 189 -0.15 5.19 -19.73
CA ALA A 189 0.90 6.21 -19.72
C ALA A 189 1.08 6.96 -21.05
N PRO A 190 1.10 6.34 -22.25
CA PRO A 190 1.26 7.07 -23.50
C PRO A 190 0.15 8.11 -23.72
N THR A 191 -1.11 7.70 -23.55
CA THR A 191 -2.29 8.55 -23.73
C THR A 191 -2.35 9.66 -22.69
N LEU A 192 -2.10 9.34 -21.42
CA LEU A 192 -2.09 10.34 -20.35
C LEU A 192 -1.04 11.42 -20.61
N MET A 193 0.14 11.03 -21.11
CA MET A 193 1.22 11.96 -21.43
C MET A 193 0.93 12.84 -22.64
N GLU A 194 0.31 12.31 -23.69
CA GLU A 194 -0.14 13.10 -24.83
C GLU A 194 -1.16 14.16 -24.40
N ASN A 195 -2.09 13.79 -23.50
CA ASN A 195 -3.05 14.72 -22.92
C ASN A 195 -2.38 15.81 -22.07
N TYR A 196 -1.33 15.48 -21.30
CA TYR A 196 -0.59 16.50 -20.56
C TYR A 196 0.09 17.51 -21.47
N LEU A 197 0.74 17.03 -22.55
CA LEU A 197 1.41 17.90 -23.51
C LEU A 197 0.41 18.80 -24.26
N SER A 198 -0.75 18.26 -24.64
CA SER A 198 -1.77 19.02 -25.37
C SER A 198 -2.49 20.06 -24.51
N LEU A 199 -2.68 19.76 -23.22
CA LEU A 199 -3.34 20.65 -22.27
C LEU A 199 -2.38 21.68 -21.63
N GLY A 200 -1.07 21.57 -21.86
CA GLY A 200 -0.07 22.43 -21.22
C GLY A 200 -0.05 22.31 -19.69
N LEU A 201 -0.65 21.24 -19.14
CA LEU A 201 -0.71 20.99 -17.71
C LEU A 201 0.55 20.26 -17.26
N PRO A 202 1.17 20.64 -16.13
CA PRO A 202 2.25 19.85 -15.58
C PRO A 202 1.71 18.44 -15.27
N PRO A 203 2.54 17.39 -15.37
CA PRO A 203 2.15 16.00 -15.12
C PRO A 203 1.77 15.73 -13.64
N ARG A 204 1.30 16.73 -12.88
CA ARG A 204 1.25 16.65 -11.42
C ARG A 204 0.06 15.89 -10.87
N ILE A 205 -1.10 15.80 -11.52
CA ILE A 205 -2.25 15.07 -10.95
C ILE A 205 -3.17 14.56 -12.06
N ILE A 206 -3.37 13.23 -12.16
CA ILE A 206 -4.56 12.65 -12.78
C ILE A 206 -5.19 11.70 -11.76
N ILE A 207 -6.46 11.96 -11.45
CA ILE A 207 -7.35 10.98 -10.83
C ILE A 207 -7.63 9.93 -11.91
N VAL A 208 -6.99 8.76 -11.82
CA VAL A 208 -7.33 7.64 -12.70
C VAL A 208 -8.72 7.15 -12.33
N ARG A 209 -9.71 7.48 -13.17
CA ARG A 209 -11.08 6.97 -13.07
C ARG A 209 -11.08 5.48 -13.42
N SER A 210 -11.57 4.62 -12.55
CA SER A 210 -12.11 3.32 -12.99
C SER A 210 -13.58 3.51 -13.33
N SER A 211 -14.00 3.03 -14.49
CA SER A 211 -15.33 3.20 -15.09
C SER A 211 -16.47 2.45 -14.38
N SER A 212 -16.45 2.37 -13.05
CA SER A 212 -17.40 1.54 -12.29
C SER A 212 -17.65 2.09 -10.89
N SER A 213 -18.24 3.28 -10.79
CA SER A 213 -19.19 3.71 -9.74
C SER A 213 -19.28 5.24 -9.73
N ASP A 214 -20.46 5.76 -10.07
CA ASP A 214 -20.80 7.16 -9.90
C ASP A 214 -20.84 7.49 -8.40
N ASN A 215 -19.77 8.07 -7.88
CA ASN A 215 -19.83 9.07 -6.82
C ASN A 215 -18.52 9.85 -6.74
N PHE A 216 -18.66 11.17 -6.89
CA PHE A 216 -17.59 12.13 -7.07
C PHE A 216 -17.13 12.67 -5.71
N GLN A 217 -15.82 12.69 -5.46
CA GLN A 217 -15.22 13.70 -4.59
C GLN A 217 -13.93 14.24 -5.20
N LEU A 218 -13.98 15.52 -5.58
CA LEU A 218 -12.84 16.33 -5.99
C LEU A 218 -12.07 16.72 -4.71
N ILE A 219 -11.03 15.98 -4.36
CA ILE A 219 -10.11 16.42 -3.29
C ILE A 219 -9.12 17.39 -3.93
N ARG A 220 -9.40 18.69 -3.81
CA ARG A 220 -8.41 19.75 -4.04
C ARG A 220 -7.33 19.61 -2.95
N THR A 221 -6.16 19.09 -3.31
CA THR A 221 -4.96 19.31 -2.50
C THR A 221 -4.44 20.70 -2.84
N THR A 222 -4.83 21.69 -2.04
CA THR A 222 -4.13 22.96 -1.96
C THR A 222 -2.74 22.70 -1.37
N GLU A 223 -1.72 22.55 -2.21
CA GLU A 223 -0.34 22.79 -1.78
C GLU A 223 -0.21 24.32 -1.61
N ARG A 224 -0.04 24.78 -0.38
CA ARG A 224 0.39 26.15 -0.09
C ARG A 224 1.87 26.24 -0.47
N GLU A 225 2.19 27.27 -1.25
CA GLU A 225 3.55 27.71 -1.61
C GLU A 225 4.41 27.98 -0.38
#